data_AF-B9S7U4-F1
#
_entry.id   AF-B9S7U4-F1
#
_cell.length_a   1.000
_cell.length_b   1.000
_cell.length_c   1.000
_cell.angle_alpha   90.00
_cell.angle_beta   90.00
_cell.angle_gamma   90.00
#
_symmetry.space_group_name_H-M   'P 1'
#
loop_
_entity.id
_entity.type
_entity.pdbx_description
1 polymer ?
#
loop_
_entity_poly.entity_id
_entity_poly.type
_entity_poly.pdbx_seq_one_letter_code
_entity_poly.pdbx_strand_id
1 'polypeptide(L)'
;MTATDFMFIMKCPVGQVFTGQSPSLCKHGDMSSCWSSKLWTGLIEGLKACRREGGRIMLFRPEENALSLQMGAERLCMAAPSVQQFVYAVKQIALVNRR
;
A
#
# COMPACT_ATOMS: atom_id res chain seq x y z
N MET A 1 -11.26 7.18 -15.39
CA MET A 1 -10.86 6.46 -14.16
C MET A 1 -11.94 6.70 -13.13
N THR A 2 -12.51 5.65 -12.54
CA THR A 2 -13.59 5.78 -11.54
C THR A 2 -12.98 6.18 -10.19
N ALA A 3 -13.59 7.14 -9.48
CA ALA A 3 -13.10 7.61 -8.19
C ALA A 3 -13.03 6.46 -7.17
N THR A 4 -11.94 6.36 -6.41
CA THR A 4 -11.76 5.36 -5.34
C THR A 4 -12.35 5.89 -4.03
N ASP A 5 -13.05 5.07 -3.26
CA ASP A 5 -13.73 5.52 -2.02
C ASP A 5 -12.87 5.38 -0.77
N PHE A 6 -11.95 4.41 -0.78
CA PHE A 6 -11.16 4.06 0.39
C PHE A 6 -9.67 4.01 0.06
N MET A 7 -8.87 4.28 1.08
CA MET A 7 -7.41 4.11 1.10
C MET A 7 -7.01 3.20 2.26
N PHE A 8 -5.89 2.50 2.10
CA PHE A 8 -5.26 1.72 3.16
C PHE A 8 -4.03 2.47 3.67
N ILE A 9 -3.96 2.72 4.97
CA ILE A 9 -2.86 3.44 5.62
C ILE A 9 -2.28 2.57 6.72
N MET A 10 -0.98 2.36 6.66
CA MET A 10 -0.20 1.70 7.70
C MET A 10 0.96 2.62 8.09
N LYS A 11 1.04 2.97 9.37
CA LYS A 11 2.07 3.86 9.90
C LYS A 11 3.25 3.02 10.39
N CYS A 12 4.42 3.64 10.42
CA CYS A 12 5.63 3.07 11.03
C CYS A 12 6.31 4.18 11.84
N PRO A 13 6.52 3.99 13.14
CA PRO A 13 7.35 4.90 13.92
C PRO A 13 8.79 4.91 13.40
N VAL A 14 9.48 6.04 13.58
CA VAL A 14 10.88 6.19 13.18
C VAL A 14 11.76 5.19 13.93
N GLY A 15 12.63 4.49 13.21
CA GLY A 15 13.55 3.49 13.77
C GLY A 15 12.89 2.16 14.16
N GLN A 16 11.60 1.98 13.87
CA GLN A 16 10.89 0.72 14.13
C GLN A 16 10.62 -0.05 12.84
N VAL A 17 10.27 -1.31 13.02
CA VAL A 17 9.74 -2.19 11.97
C VAL A 17 8.21 -2.13 12.01
N PHE A 18 7.55 -2.48 10.91
CA PHE A 18 6.09 -2.57 10.85
C PHE A 18 5.56 -3.76 11.67
N THR A 19 5.65 -3.69 13.01
CA THR A 19 5.16 -4.73 13.93
C THR A 19 4.10 -4.16 14.87
N GLY A 20 3.01 -4.91 15.10
CA GLY A 20 2.02 -4.58 16.12
C GLY A 20 1.07 -3.40 15.84
N GLN A 21 1.24 -2.65 14.75
CA GLN A 21 0.28 -1.59 14.38
C GLN A 21 -0.86 -2.14 13.52
N SER A 22 -2.10 -1.89 13.94
CA SER A 22 -3.27 -2.23 13.15
C SER A 22 -3.37 -1.32 11.93
N PRO A 23 -3.45 -1.87 10.71
CA PRO A 23 -3.68 -1.05 9.53
C PRO A 23 -5.04 -0.36 9.61
N SER A 24 -5.12 0.83 9.03
CA SER A 24 -6.34 1.65 9.01
C SER A 24 -6.89 1.78 7.59
N LEU A 25 -8.17 1.46 7.42
CA LEU A 25 -8.92 1.72 6.19
C LEU A 25 -9.64 3.05 6.36
N CYS A 26 -9.32 4.04 5.53
CA CYS A 26 -9.84 5.39 5.61
C CYS A 26 -10.59 5.76 4.33
N LYS A 27 -11.52 6.71 4.41
CA LYS A 27 -12.11 7.28 3.20
C LYS A 27 -11.02 7.99 2.37
N HIS A 28 -11.10 7.86 1.06
CA HIS A 28 -10.28 8.58 0.12
C HIS A 28 -10.49 10.09 0.34
N GLY A 29 -9.42 10.79 0.68
CA GLY A 29 -9.49 12.18 1.12
C GLY A 29 -8.09 12.75 1.33
N ASP A 30 -8.05 14.02 1.77
CA ASP A 30 -6.83 14.79 1.85
C ASP A 30 -5.82 14.16 2.84
N MET A 31 -4.63 13.83 2.33
CA MET A 31 -3.55 13.18 3.08
C MET A 31 -2.65 14.20 3.79
N SER A 32 -3.22 15.33 4.24
CA SER A 32 -2.45 16.45 4.81
C SER A 32 -1.61 16.07 6.04
N SER A 33 -2.01 15.02 6.77
CA SER A 33 -1.22 14.46 7.88
C SER A 33 -0.06 13.54 7.45
N CYS A 34 0.00 13.09 6.20
CA CYS A 34 0.96 12.08 5.73
C CYS A 34 2.15 12.68 4.96
N TRP A 35 2.21 14.01 4.83
CA TRP A 35 3.33 14.69 4.19
C TRP A 35 4.08 15.53 5.23
N SER A 36 4.95 14.87 5.99
CA SER A 36 5.95 15.57 6.81
C SER A 36 6.99 16.23 5.90
N SER A 37 6.59 17.37 5.34
CA SER A 37 7.27 18.61 4.98
C SER A 37 8.81 18.79 5.03
N LYS A 38 9.68 17.77 5.13
CA LYS A 38 11.14 17.98 5.22
C LYS A 38 12.06 17.08 4.39
N LEU A 39 11.58 16.09 3.66
CA LEU A 39 12.40 15.46 2.63
C LEU A 39 11.53 14.86 1.52
N TRP A 40 11.88 15.17 0.28
CA TRP A 40 11.27 14.67 -0.98
C TRP A 40 11.33 13.14 -1.16
N THR A 41 11.73 12.39 -0.13
CA THR A 41 11.97 10.95 -0.20
C THR A 41 10.68 10.18 -0.03
N GLY A 42 10.23 9.59 -1.13
CA GLY A 42 9.13 8.63 -1.17
C GLY A 42 9.37 7.60 -2.26
N LEU A 43 8.79 6.41 -2.10
CA LEU A 43 8.81 5.33 -3.07
C LEU A 43 7.37 5.01 -3.47
N ILE A 44 7.17 4.70 -4.76
CA ILE A 44 5.86 4.35 -5.31
C ILE A 44 6.00 3.04 -6.07
N GLU A 45 5.03 2.16 -5.89
CA GLU A 45 4.87 0.92 -6.65
C GLU A 45 3.57 0.94 -7.44
N GLY A 46 3.59 0.37 -8.65
CA GLY A 46 2.45 0.33 -9.56
C GLY A 46 1.97 -1.10 -9.80
N LEU A 47 0.70 -1.37 -9.48
CA LEU A 47 0.04 -2.65 -9.80
C LEU A 47 -1.42 -2.42 -10.21
N LYS A 48 -2.02 -3.43 -10.85
CA LYS A 48 -3.41 -3.39 -11.31
C LYS A 48 -4.23 -4.50 -10.68
N ALA A 49 -5.45 -4.15 -10.29
CA ALA A 49 -6.50 -5.11 -9.93
C ALA A 49 -7.49 -5.21 -11.09
N CYS A 50 -7.58 -6.38 -11.71
CA CYS A 50 -8.43 -6.61 -12.88
C CYS A 50 -9.64 -7.44 -12.49
N ARG A 51 -10.83 -7.04 -12.96
CA ARG A 51 -12.06 -7.83 -12.80
C ARG A 51 -12.14 -8.88 -13.90
N ARG A 52 -12.34 -10.14 -13.51
CA ARG A 52 -12.60 -11.26 -14.43
C ARG A 52 -14.10 -11.53 -14.55
N GLU A 53 -14.45 -12.40 -15.50
CA GLU A 53 -15.78 -12.99 -15.60
C GLU A 53 -16.22 -13.58 -14.25
N GLY A 54 -17.50 -13.39 -13.92
CA GLY A 54 -18.03 -13.76 -12.60
C GLY A 54 -17.66 -12.80 -11.46
N GLY A 55 -17.06 -11.65 -11.76
CA GLY A 55 -16.83 -10.58 -10.78
C GLY A 55 -15.70 -10.85 -9.78
N ARG A 56 -14.84 -11.83 -10.05
CA ARG A 56 -13.63 -12.09 -9.25
C ARG A 56 -12.56 -11.04 -9.55
N ILE A 57 -11.79 -10.66 -8.52
CA ILE A 57 -10.66 -9.75 -8.66
C ILE A 57 -9.39 -10.57 -8.83
N MET A 58 -8.56 -10.20 -9.81
CA MET A 58 -7.24 -10.74 -10.05
C MET A 58 -6.19 -9.67 -9.83
N LEU A 59 -5.15 -10.01 -9.06
CA LEU A 59 -3.91 -9.24 -8.92
C LEU A 59 -2.81 -9.97 -9.68
N PHE A 60 -1.92 -9.24 -10.35
CA PHE A 60 -0.79 -9.82 -11.06
C PHE A 60 0.48 -9.67 -10.22
N ARG A 61 1.04 -10.80 -9.77
CA ARG A 61 2.33 -10.91 -9.05
C ARG A 61 2.51 -9.84 -7.93
N PRO A 62 1.54 -9.63 -7.04
CA PRO A 62 1.66 -8.59 -5.99
C PRO A 62 2.86 -8.82 -5.05
N GLU A 63 3.34 -10.05 -4.92
CA GLU A 63 4.54 -10.40 -4.17
C GLU A 63 5.80 -9.73 -4.76
N GLU A 64 5.88 -9.58 -6.08
CA GLU A 64 7.04 -8.96 -6.73
C GLU A 64 7.06 -7.45 -6.60
N ASN A 65 5.89 -6.82 -6.63
CA ASN A 65 5.76 -5.42 -6.26
C ASN A 65 6.20 -5.20 -4.81
N ALA A 66 5.90 -6.15 -3.90
CA ALA A 66 6.36 -6.06 -2.52
C ALA A 66 7.89 -6.17 -2.41
N LEU A 67 8.51 -7.09 -3.15
CA LEU A 67 9.97 -7.23 -3.19
C LEU A 67 10.65 -5.99 -3.80
N SER A 68 10.07 -5.42 -4.86
CA SER A 68 10.51 -4.15 -5.45
C SER A 68 10.47 -3.01 -4.44
N LEU A 69 9.36 -2.90 -3.68
CA LEU A 69 9.23 -1.92 -2.61
C LEU A 69 10.33 -2.07 -1.55
N GLN A 70 10.61 -3.31 -1.12
CA GLN A 70 11.64 -3.59 -0.12
C GLN A 70 13.03 -3.19 -0.61
N MET A 71 13.38 -3.54 -1.85
CA MET A 71 14.66 -3.13 -2.45
C MET A 71 14.79 -1.61 -2.58
N GLY A 72 13.72 -0.92 -2.98
CA GLY A 72 13.72 0.53 -3.08
C GLY A 72 13.84 1.20 -1.71
N ALA A 73 13.14 0.68 -0.70
CA ALA A 73 13.20 1.18 0.66
C ALA A 73 14.59 0.99 1.27
N GLU A 74 15.24 -0.15 1.04
CA GLU A 74 16.63 -0.41 1.48
C GLU A 74 17.59 0.63 0.90
N ARG A 75 17.49 0.94 -0.41
CA ARG A 75 18.32 1.98 -1.07
C ARG A 75 18.10 3.37 -0.51
N LEU A 76 16.90 3.66 0.00
CA LEU A 76 16.54 4.94 0.59
C LEU A 76 16.71 4.98 2.12
N CYS A 77 17.25 3.91 2.72
CA CYS A 77 17.35 3.75 4.17
C CYS A 77 15.98 3.92 4.88
N MET A 78 14.90 3.47 4.23
CA MET A 78 13.53 3.53 4.74
C MET A 78 13.08 2.16 5.26
N ALA A 79 12.20 2.17 6.26
CA ALA A 79 11.51 0.95 6.68
C ALA A 79 10.54 0.49 5.58
N ALA A 80 10.44 -0.83 5.37
CA ALA A 80 9.50 -1.45 4.45
C ALA A 80 8.59 -2.45 5.20
N PRO A 81 7.33 -2.61 4.77
CA PRO A 81 6.48 -3.69 5.25
C PRO A 81 7.00 -5.06 4.80
N SER A 82 6.57 -6.12 5.47
CA SER A 82 6.79 -7.48 4.96
C SER A 82 6.00 -7.74 3.68
N VAL A 83 6.45 -8.70 2.87
CA VAL A 83 5.72 -9.12 1.66
C VAL A 83 4.27 -9.48 1.98
N GLN A 84 4.04 -10.19 3.09
CA GLN A 84 2.70 -10.57 3.53
C GLN A 84 1.83 -9.37 3.89
N GLN A 85 2.39 -8.37 4.58
CA GLN A 85 1.68 -7.14 4.93
C GLN A 85 1.29 -6.34 3.68
N PHE A 86 2.21 -6.20 2.73
CA PHE A 86 1.94 -5.54 1.46
C PHE A 86 0.83 -6.25 0.69
N VAL A 87 0.95 -7.55 0.49
CA VAL A 87 -0.05 -8.35 -0.24
C VAL A 87 -1.40 -8.32 0.46
N TYR A 88 -1.43 -8.37 1.80
CA TYR A 88 -2.66 -8.22 2.56
C TYR A 88 -3.31 -6.85 2.32
N ALA A 89 -2.55 -5.76 2.42
CA ALA A 89 -3.04 -4.40 2.18
C ALA A 89 -3.66 -4.23 0.79
N VAL A 90 -2.96 -4.71 -0.24
CA VAL A 90 -3.42 -4.65 -1.64
C VAL A 90 -4.70 -5.46 -1.83
N LYS A 91 -4.80 -6.64 -1.21
CA LYS A 91 -6.03 -7.45 -1.26
C LYS A 91 -7.20 -6.74 -0.58
N GLN A 92 -6.98 -6.17 0.61
CA GLN A 92 -8.04 -5.45 1.33
C GLN A 92 -8.55 -4.25 0.52
N ILE A 93 -7.65 -3.45 -0.04
CA ILE A 93 -8.06 -2.24 -0.76
C ILE A 93 -8.76 -2.55 -2.09
N ALA A 94 -8.33 -3.61 -2.78
CA ALA A 94 -8.97 -4.08 -4.00
C ALA A 94 -10.38 -4.63 -3.72
N LEU A 95 -10.56 -5.35 -2.60
CA LEU A 95 -11.85 -5.88 -2.19
C LEU A 95 -12.83 -4.77 -1.77
N VAL A 96 -12.38 -3.81 -0.96
CA VAL A 96 -13.23 -2.73 -0.46
C VAL A 96 -13.67 -1.80 -1.60
N ASN A 97 -12.79 -1.52 -2.56
CA ASN A 97 -13.12 -0.69 -3.73
C ASN A 97 -13.67 -1.51 -4.91
N ARG A 98 -14.15 -2.74 -4.67
CA ARG A 98 -14.80 -3.55 -5.69
C ARG A 98 -16.12 -2.89 -6.10
N ARG A 99 -16.14 -2.35 -7.31
CA ARG A 99 -17.36 -1.89 -7.99
C ARG A 99 -17.60 -2.71 -9.25
#